data_AF-A0A1Y3MSR6-F1
#
_entry.id   AF-A0A1Y3MSR6-F1
#
_cell.length_a   1.000
_cell.length_b   1.000
_cell.length_c   1.000
_cell.angle_alpha   90.00
_cell.angle_beta   90.00
_cell.angle_gamma   90.00
#
_symmetry.space_group_name_H-M   'P 1'
#
loop_
_entity.id
_entity.type
_entity.pdbx_description
1 polymer ?
#
loop_
_entity_poly.entity_id
_entity_poly.type
_entity_poly.pdbx_seq_one_letter_code
_entity_poly.pdbx_strand_id
1 'polypeptide(L)'
;MYNKNNTCKTDKDCAKDYELSCYKPDEKKDGYCTSKLFCRSKEQCIFEVFQEDKGLLVNYKNVSSGSSFFAIETKPQLIIESCNENEAKNGYCFTRECSKNEECSSGRCVDSVCVTSKNPLYLCTNDPNNFVNVKADGFARDKLTCKVAEQETCKHAVDCMNYLCHTLDGNRICADAREVESTNWFVKLIKFICELLILLSVGDLIYIGVRYYMNKRAYGRGRSDTKVRYEMDEAFLRDNHKKYVELEEIDDYDFEQVRKYGNKL
;
A
#
# COMPACT_ATOMS: atom_id res chain seq x y z
N MET A 1 -44.64 21.08 11.85
CA MET A 1 -45.40 19.84 11.56
C MET A 1 -44.45 18.66 11.75
N TYR A 2 -44.54 17.97 12.90
CA TYR A 2 -43.81 16.72 13.11
C TYR A 2 -44.51 15.64 12.29
N ASN A 3 -43.90 15.23 11.18
CA ASN A 3 -44.49 14.23 10.30
C ASN A 3 -44.55 12.88 11.03
N LYS A 4 -45.73 12.26 10.91
CA LYS A 4 -46.05 10.87 11.27
C LYS A 4 -44.83 9.98 11.05
N ASN A 5 -44.50 9.17 12.06
CA ASN A 5 -43.40 8.20 12.06
C ASN A 5 -43.14 7.62 10.67
N ASN A 6 -41.90 7.76 10.20
CA ASN A 6 -41.40 7.34 8.89
C ASN A 6 -41.26 5.79 8.83
N THR A 7 -42.35 5.10 9.21
CA THR A 7 -42.42 3.64 9.32
C THR A 7 -42.90 3.02 8.02
N CYS A 8 -42.42 1.81 7.73
CA CYS A 8 -42.73 1.10 6.50
C CYS A 8 -42.96 -0.40 6.76
N LYS A 9 -43.77 -1.03 5.92
CA LYS A 9 -43.94 -2.49 5.87
C LYS A 9 -43.29 -3.09 4.63
N THR A 10 -43.20 -2.31 3.55
CA THR A 10 -42.58 -2.68 2.29
C THR A 10 -41.88 -1.46 1.72
N ASP A 11 -41.00 -1.67 0.74
CA ASP A 11 -40.31 -0.56 0.05
C ASP A 11 -41.29 0.42 -0.61
N LYS A 12 -42.49 -0.04 -0.97
CA LYS A 12 -43.55 0.80 -1.55
C LYS A 12 -44.11 1.85 -0.57
N ASP A 13 -43.94 1.64 0.73
CA ASP A 13 -44.38 2.60 1.75
C ASP A 13 -43.41 3.79 1.87
N CYS A 14 -42.21 3.65 1.29
CA CYS A 14 -41.19 4.68 1.23
C CYS A 14 -41.43 5.58 0.02
N ALA A 15 -42.42 6.45 0.16
CA ALA A 15 -43.00 7.21 -0.94
C ALA A 15 -42.18 8.42 -1.40
N LYS A 16 -41.08 8.77 -0.71
CA LYS A 16 -40.25 9.91 -1.09
C LYS A 16 -39.14 9.47 -2.04
N ASP A 17 -38.84 10.31 -3.02
CA ASP A 17 -37.86 10.03 -4.08
C ASP A 17 -36.44 9.68 -3.55
N TYR A 18 -36.10 10.12 -2.34
CA TYR A 18 -34.81 9.88 -1.69
C TYR A 18 -34.81 8.73 -0.67
N GLU A 19 -35.95 8.07 -0.47
CA GLU A 19 -36.06 6.88 0.37
C GLU A 19 -35.83 5.63 -0.48
N LEU A 20 -34.81 4.84 -0.12
CA LEU A 20 -34.28 3.76 -0.94
C LEU A 20 -34.94 2.41 -0.66
N SER A 21 -35.18 2.11 0.62
CA SER A 21 -35.73 0.82 1.04
C SER A 21 -36.32 0.87 2.44
N CYS A 22 -37.17 -0.10 2.73
CA CYS A 22 -37.72 -0.33 4.04
C CYS A 22 -36.81 -1.27 4.86
N TYR A 23 -36.11 -0.73 5.86
CA TYR A 23 -35.30 -1.55 6.75
C TYR A 23 -36.11 -2.03 7.95
N LYS A 24 -36.11 -3.34 8.18
CA LYS A 24 -36.76 -3.99 9.33
C LYS A 24 -35.72 -4.67 10.21
N PRO A 25 -35.45 -4.14 11.42
CA PRO A 25 -34.57 -4.83 12.38
C PRO A 25 -35.21 -6.11 12.95
N ASP A 26 -36.53 -6.22 12.88
CA ASP A 26 -37.34 -7.34 13.35
C ASP A 26 -38.49 -7.53 12.37
N GLU A 27 -38.64 -8.72 11.80
CA GLU A 27 -39.69 -9.02 10.81
C GLU A 27 -41.10 -8.78 11.33
N LYS A 28 -41.29 -8.81 12.65
CA LYS A 28 -42.60 -8.64 13.31
C LYS A 28 -42.95 -7.20 13.63
N LYS A 29 -42.03 -6.26 13.43
CA LYS A 29 -42.23 -4.84 13.72
C LYS A 29 -42.28 -4.03 12.42
N ASP A 30 -42.94 -2.89 12.47
CA ASP A 30 -42.86 -1.92 11.39
C ASP A 30 -41.39 -1.48 11.24
N GLY A 31 -40.93 -1.42 10.00
CA GLY A 31 -39.60 -0.95 9.63
C GLY A 31 -39.55 0.57 9.56
N TYR A 32 -38.44 1.10 9.03
CA TYR A 32 -38.29 2.52 8.71
C TYR A 32 -37.66 2.69 7.34
N CYS A 33 -38.06 3.76 6.65
CA CYS A 33 -37.51 4.07 5.34
C CYS A 33 -36.09 4.58 5.49
N THR A 34 -35.15 3.92 4.81
CA THR A 34 -33.75 4.34 4.74
C THR A 34 -33.58 5.35 3.62
N SER A 35 -32.69 6.31 3.84
CA SER A 35 -32.35 7.35 2.88
C SER A 35 -30.84 7.48 2.82
N LYS A 36 -30.30 7.73 1.63
CA LYS A 36 -28.88 7.99 1.44
C LYS A 36 -28.69 9.13 0.46
N LEU A 37 -28.09 10.19 0.97
CA LEU A 37 -27.92 11.47 0.32
C LEU A 37 -26.46 11.87 0.36
N PHE A 38 -26.02 12.51 -0.70
CA PHE A 38 -24.68 13.03 -0.90
C PHE A 38 -24.80 14.54 -1.04
N CYS A 39 -24.25 15.28 -0.07
CA CYS A 39 -24.47 16.71 0.05
C CYS A 39 -23.14 17.44 0.06
N ARG A 40 -23.03 18.57 -0.65
CA ARG A 40 -21.99 19.58 -0.43
C ARG A 40 -22.62 20.84 0.14
N SER A 41 -21.84 21.66 0.85
CA SER A 41 -22.35 22.91 1.42
C SER A 41 -22.81 23.86 0.31
N LYS A 42 -24.06 24.37 0.41
CA LYS A 42 -24.69 25.29 -0.55
C LYS A 42 -25.02 24.69 -1.92
N GLU A 43 -24.99 23.36 -2.05
CA GLU A 43 -25.40 22.63 -3.24
C GLU A 43 -26.66 21.81 -2.97
N GLN A 44 -27.38 21.41 -4.02
CA GLN A 44 -28.48 20.46 -3.87
C GLN A 44 -27.90 19.08 -3.54
N CYS A 45 -28.44 18.42 -2.52
CA CYS A 45 -28.07 17.04 -2.22
C CYS A 45 -28.54 16.11 -3.34
N ILE A 46 -27.69 15.13 -3.64
CA ILE A 46 -27.93 14.13 -4.66
C ILE A 46 -28.24 12.82 -3.93
N PHE A 47 -29.28 12.10 -4.32
CA PHE A 47 -29.60 10.79 -3.76
C PHE A 47 -29.12 9.68 -4.71
N GLU A 48 -28.79 8.52 -4.14
CA GLU A 48 -28.42 7.34 -4.92
C GLU A 48 -29.61 6.86 -5.74
N VAL A 49 -29.46 6.72 -7.06
CA VAL A 49 -30.48 6.11 -7.93
C VAL A 49 -29.86 4.90 -8.62
N PHE A 50 -30.33 3.70 -8.27
CA PHE A 50 -30.06 2.49 -9.04
C PHE A 50 -31.14 2.35 -10.12
N GLN A 51 -30.87 2.83 -11.33
CA GLN A 51 -31.68 2.51 -12.50
C GLN A 51 -30.76 2.14 -13.67
N GLU A 52 -30.79 0.87 -14.05
CA GLU A 52 -29.91 0.28 -15.07
C GLU A 52 -30.16 0.85 -16.48
N ASP A 53 -31.38 1.28 -16.80
CA ASP A 53 -31.71 1.61 -18.19
C ASP A 53 -31.54 3.08 -18.57
N LYS A 54 -31.69 4.04 -17.63
CA LYS A 54 -31.62 5.51 -17.90
C LYS A 54 -31.23 6.39 -16.70
N GLY A 55 -30.84 5.80 -15.57
CA GLY A 55 -30.68 6.51 -14.31
C GLY A 55 -29.34 7.26 -14.16
N LEU A 56 -29.36 8.31 -13.34
CA LEU A 56 -28.16 8.91 -12.78
C LEU A 56 -27.53 7.90 -11.82
N LEU A 57 -26.63 7.05 -12.31
CA LEU A 57 -25.79 6.22 -11.45
C LEU A 57 -24.88 7.15 -10.65
N VAL A 58 -25.21 7.34 -9.38
CA VAL A 58 -24.44 8.09 -8.40
C VAL A 58 -23.58 7.10 -7.63
N ASN A 59 -22.35 6.88 -8.10
CA ASN A 59 -21.45 5.96 -7.42
C ASN A 59 -20.67 6.71 -6.34
N TYR A 60 -20.94 6.35 -5.09
CA TYR A 60 -20.06 6.61 -3.97
C TYR A 60 -19.54 5.26 -3.47
N LYS A 61 -18.44 4.81 -4.07
CA LYS A 61 -17.59 3.79 -3.47
C LYS A 61 -16.23 4.40 -3.22
N ASN A 62 -15.73 4.12 -2.04
CA ASN A 62 -14.33 4.19 -1.65
C ASN A 62 -13.39 3.85 -2.83
N VAL A 63 -12.31 4.63 -2.99
CA VAL A 63 -11.32 4.54 -4.09
C VAL A 63 -10.79 3.11 -4.29
N SER A 64 -10.62 2.33 -3.21
CA SER A 64 -10.17 0.92 -3.25
C SER A 64 -11.12 0.00 -4.03
N SER A 65 -12.40 0.37 -4.17
CA SER A 65 -13.44 -0.44 -4.80
C SER A 65 -13.93 0.11 -6.15
N GLY A 66 -13.46 1.29 -6.58
CA GLY A 66 -13.84 1.93 -7.84
C GLY A 66 -13.49 1.10 -9.08
N SER A 67 -12.39 0.33 -9.02
CA SER A 67 -11.91 -0.54 -10.09
C SER A 67 -12.93 -1.58 -10.56
N SER A 68 -13.81 -2.04 -9.66
CA SER A 68 -14.82 -3.06 -9.97
C SER A 68 -15.91 -2.58 -10.95
N PHE A 69 -16.09 -1.27 -11.12
CA PHE A 69 -17.09 -0.71 -12.05
C PHE A 69 -16.54 -0.42 -13.44
N PHE A 70 -15.22 -0.26 -13.61
CA PHE A 70 -14.64 -0.11 -14.95
C PHE A 70 -14.63 -1.43 -15.75
N ALA A 71 -14.91 -2.56 -15.08
CA ALA A 71 -15.05 -3.87 -15.71
C ALA A 71 -16.46 -4.13 -16.29
N ILE A 72 -17.45 -3.30 -15.97
CA ILE A 72 -18.83 -3.36 -16.50
C ILE A 72 -19.01 -2.18 -17.46
N GLU A 73 -19.53 -2.42 -18.66
CA GLU A 73 -19.69 -1.40 -19.72
C GLU A 73 -20.63 -0.22 -19.34
N THR A 74 -21.23 -0.27 -18.16
CA THR A 74 -22.08 0.78 -17.61
C THR A 74 -21.23 1.91 -17.02
N LYS A 75 -21.04 2.97 -17.82
CA LYS A 75 -20.42 4.21 -17.33
C LYS A 75 -21.40 4.97 -16.42
N PRO A 76 -21.08 5.20 -15.13
CA PRO A 76 -21.96 5.97 -14.28
C PRO A 76 -22.10 7.41 -14.77
N GLN A 77 -23.32 7.95 -14.75
CA GLN A 77 -23.60 9.32 -15.18
C GLN A 77 -23.04 10.37 -14.20
N LEU A 78 -22.85 10.03 -12.92
CA LEU A 78 -22.23 10.89 -11.91
C LEU A 78 -21.37 10.08 -10.93
N ILE A 79 -20.08 10.41 -10.82
CA ILE A 79 -19.22 9.86 -9.77
C ILE A 79 -19.04 10.96 -8.73
N ILE A 80 -19.39 10.67 -7.47
CA ILE A 80 -19.19 11.63 -6.40
C ILE A 80 -17.80 11.40 -5.83
N GLU A 81 -16.88 12.25 -6.25
CA GLU A 81 -15.43 12.02 -6.13
C GLU A 81 -14.95 12.22 -4.70
N SER A 82 -14.16 11.24 -4.24
CA SER A 82 -13.39 11.34 -3.01
C SER A 82 -11.98 10.79 -3.25
N CYS A 83 -11.16 11.56 -3.95
CA CYS A 83 -9.76 11.25 -4.23
C CYS A 83 -8.92 12.49 -3.89
N ASN A 84 -7.85 12.36 -3.11
CA ASN A 84 -6.99 13.51 -2.86
C ASN A 84 -5.98 13.75 -4.00
N GLU A 85 -5.42 14.97 -4.06
CA GLU A 85 -4.54 15.39 -5.15
C GLU A 85 -3.27 14.53 -5.29
N ASN A 86 -2.74 14.01 -4.19
CA ASN A 86 -1.50 13.23 -4.20
C ASN A 86 -1.75 11.81 -4.70
N GLU A 87 -2.86 11.19 -4.30
CA GLU A 87 -3.29 9.91 -4.85
C GLU A 87 -3.56 10.01 -6.36
N ALA A 88 -4.15 11.11 -6.84
CA ALA A 88 -4.31 11.39 -8.26
C ALA A 88 -2.97 11.43 -8.99
N LYS A 89 -2.01 12.21 -8.47
CA LYS A 89 -0.67 12.33 -9.06
C LYS A 89 0.12 11.03 -9.10
N ASN A 90 -0.12 10.16 -8.12
CA ASN A 90 0.52 8.85 -8.05
C ASN A 90 -0.24 7.77 -8.83
N GLY A 91 -1.34 8.11 -9.52
CA GLY A 91 -2.15 7.16 -10.27
C GLY A 91 -2.94 6.17 -9.41
N TYR A 92 -3.14 6.48 -8.12
CA TYR A 92 -3.89 5.66 -7.18
C TYR A 92 -5.38 6.01 -7.10
N CYS A 93 -5.81 7.02 -7.87
CA CYS A 93 -7.21 7.40 -7.97
C CYS A 93 -7.89 6.81 -9.20
N PHE A 94 -9.00 6.13 -8.95
CA PHE A 94 -9.88 5.58 -9.96
C PHE A 94 -11.20 6.35 -9.98
N THR A 95 -11.13 7.66 -10.20
CA THR A 95 -12.30 8.53 -10.37
C THR A 95 -12.59 8.75 -11.87
N ARG A 96 -13.60 9.57 -12.19
CA ARG A 96 -13.92 9.94 -13.57
C ARG A 96 -12.71 10.62 -14.21
N GLU A 97 -12.40 10.22 -15.44
CA GLU A 97 -11.47 10.96 -16.28
C GLU A 97 -12.05 12.33 -16.63
N CYS A 98 -11.22 13.36 -16.54
CA CYS A 98 -11.59 14.73 -16.85
C CYS A 98 -10.52 15.37 -17.75
N SER A 99 -10.97 16.23 -18.64
CA SER A 99 -10.10 17.13 -19.39
C SER A 99 -10.11 18.55 -18.81
N LYS A 100 -11.15 18.89 -18.04
CA LYS A 100 -11.36 20.23 -17.47
C LYS A 100 -11.96 20.17 -16.08
N ASN A 101 -11.77 21.23 -15.31
CA ASN A 101 -12.26 21.35 -13.93
C ASN A 101 -13.79 21.30 -13.84
N GLU A 102 -14.50 21.84 -14.82
CA GLU A 102 -15.96 21.93 -14.82
C GLU A 102 -16.65 20.57 -15.02
N GLU A 103 -15.89 19.56 -15.46
CA GLU A 103 -16.36 18.18 -15.63
C GLU A 103 -16.42 17.41 -14.31
N CYS A 104 -15.76 17.94 -13.27
CA CYS A 104 -15.67 17.36 -11.94
C CYS A 104 -16.68 18.01 -10.98
N SER A 105 -17.34 17.19 -10.16
CA SER A 105 -18.26 17.70 -9.13
C SER A 105 -17.55 18.62 -8.13
N SER A 106 -16.25 18.38 -7.94
CA SER A 106 -15.37 19.14 -7.08
C SER A 106 -14.87 20.46 -7.68
N GLY A 107 -15.11 20.69 -8.97
CA GLY A 107 -14.47 21.77 -9.73
C GLY A 107 -12.96 21.61 -9.88
N ARG A 108 -12.40 20.40 -9.69
CA ARG A 108 -10.96 20.14 -9.72
C ARG A 108 -10.61 18.87 -10.47
N CYS A 109 -9.87 19.04 -11.56
CA CYS A 109 -9.28 18.00 -12.39
C CYS A 109 -7.75 18.05 -12.25
N VAL A 110 -7.12 16.94 -11.84
CA VAL A 110 -5.65 16.83 -11.69
C VAL A 110 -5.21 15.50 -12.28
N ASP A 111 -4.17 15.50 -13.12
CA ASP A 111 -3.68 14.32 -13.84
C ASP A 111 -4.81 13.53 -14.53
N SER A 112 -5.69 14.27 -15.20
CA SER A 112 -6.85 13.75 -15.92
C SER A 112 -7.87 13.01 -15.05
N VAL A 113 -7.84 13.18 -13.72
CA VAL A 113 -8.82 12.60 -12.80
C VAL A 113 -9.41 13.66 -11.88
N CYS A 114 -10.68 13.50 -11.52
CA CYS A 114 -11.36 14.43 -10.62
C CYS A 114 -10.96 14.19 -9.16
N VAL A 115 -10.56 15.25 -8.45
CA VAL A 115 -10.05 15.21 -7.06
C VAL A 115 -10.92 15.99 -6.09
N THR A 116 -10.75 15.82 -4.77
CA THR A 116 -11.57 16.43 -3.72
C THR A 116 -11.52 17.95 -3.74
N SER A 117 -12.65 18.56 -3.40
CA SER A 117 -12.84 20.02 -3.39
C SER A 117 -12.60 20.62 -1.99
N LYS A 118 -12.59 21.95 -1.90
CA LYS A 118 -12.60 22.64 -0.59
C LYS A 118 -13.93 22.51 0.16
N ASN A 119 -15.01 22.18 -0.55
CA ASN A 119 -16.32 21.91 0.00
C ASN A 119 -16.45 20.40 0.18
N PRO A 120 -16.25 19.87 1.40
CA PRO A 120 -16.26 18.43 1.61
C PRO A 120 -17.63 17.86 1.24
N LEU A 121 -17.60 16.67 0.65
CA LEU A 121 -18.79 15.85 0.50
C LEU A 121 -19.21 15.29 1.86
N TYR A 122 -20.52 15.33 2.12
CA TYR A 122 -21.16 14.69 3.25
C TYR A 122 -22.03 13.53 2.79
N LEU A 123 -21.85 12.37 3.41
CA LEU A 123 -22.80 11.27 3.38
C LEU A 123 -23.84 11.49 4.47
N CYS A 124 -25.07 11.77 4.04
CA CYS A 124 -26.23 11.98 4.89
C CYS A 124 -27.15 10.78 4.79
N THR A 125 -27.30 10.02 5.87
CA THR A 125 -28.16 8.84 5.89
C THR A 125 -28.78 8.66 7.26
N ASN A 126 -29.91 7.96 7.29
CA ASN A 126 -30.53 7.51 8.53
C ASN A 126 -30.27 6.01 8.82
N ASP A 127 -29.37 5.36 8.05
CA ASP A 127 -28.96 3.96 8.24
C ASP A 127 -27.59 3.89 8.91
N PRO A 128 -27.50 3.36 10.16
CA PRO A 128 -26.23 3.26 10.89
C PRO A 128 -25.20 2.35 10.22
N ASN A 129 -25.62 1.41 9.36
CA ASN A 129 -24.69 0.49 8.69
C ASN A 129 -23.74 1.20 7.70
N ASN A 130 -24.08 2.42 7.29
CA ASN A 130 -23.21 3.24 6.45
C ASN A 130 -22.10 3.94 7.25
N PHE A 131 -22.08 3.84 8.58
CA PHE A 131 -21.06 4.42 9.42
C PHE A 131 -20.27 3.33 10.15
N VAL A 132 -18.97 3.27 9.89
CA VAL A 132 -18.10 2.27 10.53
C VAL A 132 -17.98 2.61 12.02
N ASN A 133 -18.07 1.59 12.88
CA ASN A 133 -17.94 1.70 14.34
C ASN A 133 -19.07 2.46 15.05
N VAL A 134 -20.21 2.70 14.39
CA VAL A 134 -21.39 3.29 15.04
C VAL A 134 -22.31 2.19 15.54
N LYS A 135 -22.60 2.20 16.85
CA LYS A 135 -23.62 1.33 17.42
C LYS A 135 -25.01 1.85 17.03
N ALA A 136 -25.89 0.92 16.64
CA ALA A 136 -27.23 1.24 16.16
C ALA A 136 -28.18 1.80 17.24
N ASP A 137 -27.83 1.67 18.53
CA ASP A 137 -28.61 2.08 19.70
C ASP A 137 -28.64 3.59 19.93
N GLY A 138 -27.65 4.33 19.42
CA GLY A 138 -27.56 5.80 19.54
C GLY A 138 -27.98 6.58 18.29
N PHE A 139 -28.46 5.90 17.25
CA PHE A 139 -28.64 6.51 15.94
C PHE A 139 -30.10 6.92 15.68
N ALA A 140 -30.35 8.22 15.50
CA ALA A 140 -31.69 8.75 15.24
C ALA A 140 -32.18 8.34 13.85
N ARG A 141 -33.23 7.51 13.78
CA ARG A 141 -33.76 6.97 12.50
C ARG A 141 -34.75 7.89 11.81
N ASP A 142 -35.31 8.84 12.55
CA ASP A 142 -36.23 9.88 12.09
C ASP A 142 -35.51 11.09 11.47
N LYS A 143 -34.17 11.12 11.53
CA LYS A 143 -33.33 12.22 11.05
C LYS A 143 -32.15 11.69 10.26
N LEU A 144 -31.70 12.48 9.30
CA LEU A 144 -30.47 12.21 8.57
C LEU A 144 -29.29 12.64 9.43
N THR A 145 -28.34 11.73 9.62
CA THR A 145 -27.02 12.08 10.15
C THR A 145 -26.08 12.25 8.98
N CYS A 146 -25.40 13.40 8.95
CA CYS A 146 -24.41 13.73 7.94
C CYS A 146 -22.99 13.59 8.50
N LYS A 147 -22.14 12.84 7.81
CA LYS A 147 -20.71 12.75 8.09
C LYS A 147 -19.92 13.06 6.84
N VAL A 148 -18.72 13.59 7.02
CA VAL A 148 -17.75 13.80 5.94
C VAL A 148 -17.43 12.45 5.33
N ALA A 149 -17.50 12.40 4.00
CA ALA A 149 -17.15 11.25 3.20
C ALA A 149 -15.67 10.84 3.40
N GLU A 150 -15.33 9.61 3.03
CA GLU A 150 -13.94 9.16 2.96
C GLU A 150 -13.15 10.04 2.00
N GLN A 151 -11.82 10.14 2.16
CA GLN A 151 -10.89 10.96 1.37
C GLN A 151 -11.17 12.48 1.35
N GLU A 152 -12.23 12.96 1.98
CA GLU A 152 -12.52 14.38 2.15
C GLU A 152 -11.78 14.95 3.37
N THR A 153 -11.56 16.26 3.34
CA THR A 153 -10.82 16.96 4.41
C THR A 153 -11.62 16.96 5.73
N CYS A 154 -10.97 16.60 6.84
CA CYS A 154 -11.59 16.48 8.15
C CYS A 154 -10.88 17.29 9.23
N LYS A 155 -11.63 17.71 10.26
CA LYS A 155 -11.09 18.38 11.46
C LYS A 155 -10.97 17.42 12.62
N HIS A 156 -11.94 16.53 12.79
CA HIS A 156 -11.99 15.55 13.86
C HIS A 156 -12.39 14.18 13.33
N ALA A 157 -11.96 13.12 14.01
CA ALA A 157 -12.33 11.74 13.69
C ALA A 157 -13.85 11.55 13.64
N VAL A 158 -14.58 12.16 14.58
CA VAL A 158 -16.04 12.10 14.66
C VAL A 158 -16.76 12.75 13.47
N ASP A 159 -16.07 13.59 12.69
CA ASP A 159 -16.66 14.20 11.50
C ASP A 159 -16.75 13.20 10.35
N CYS A 160 -15.85 12.21 10.31
CA CYS A 160 -15.73 11.23 9.23
C CYS A 160 -16.75 10.09 9.36
N MET A 161 -17.23 9.59 8.22
CA MET A 161 -18.19 8.47 8.19
C MET A 161 -17.62 7.18 8.79
N ASN A 162 -16.30 7.00 8.76
CA ASN A 162 -15.60 5.83 9.30
C ASN A 162 -14.93 6.11 10.65
N TYR A 163 -15.17 7.28 11.24
CA TYR A 163 -14.59 7.71 12.51
C TYR A 163 -13.06 7.77 12.50
N LEU A 164 -12.44 7.90 11.32
CA LEU A 164 -10.99 7.94 11.15
C LEU A 164 -10.58 9.20 10.38
N CYS A 165 -9.90 10.12 11.07
CA CYS A 165 -9.35 11.34 10.47
C CYS A 165 -7.83 11.28 10.57
N HIS A 166 -7.16 10.95 9.48
CA HIS A 166 -5.71 10.73 9.40
C HIS A 166 -5.00 11.87 8.70
N THR A 167 -3.71 12.07 8.99
CA THR A 167 -2.91 13.11 8.30
C THR A 167 -2.11 12.44 7.18
N LEU A 168 -2.40 12.82 5.94
CA LEU A 168 -1.65 12.40 4.75
C LEU A 168 -1.05 13.64 4.11
N ASP A 169 0.28 13.67 3.98
CA ASP A 169 1.05 14.77 3.36
C ASP A 169 0.69 16.18 3.88
N GLY A 170 0.49 16.29 5.20
CA GLY A 170 0.17 17.55 5.88
C GLY A 170 -1.31 17.94 5.83
N ASN A 171 -2.17 17.19 5.14
CA ASN A 171 -3.61 17.39 5.10
C ASN A 171 -4.34 16.34 5.93
N ARG A 172 -5.36 16.74 6.68
CA ARG A 172 -6.18 15.81 7.47
C ARG A 172 -7.38 15.35 6.63
N ILE A 173 -7.46 14.05 6.37
CA ILE A 173 -8.48 13.43 5.53
C ILE A 173 -9.20 12.28 6.25
N CYS A 174 -10.44 12.01 5.85
CA CYS A 174 -11.16 10.84 6.33
C CYS A 174 -10.62 9.57 5.66
N ALA A 175 -9.66 8.90 6.28
CA ALA A 175 -8.95 7.77 5.64
C ALA A 175 -9.74 6.46 5.74
N ASP A 176 -9.66 5.60 4.72
CA ASP A 176 -10.19 4.23 4.82
C ASP A 176 -9.38 3.43 5.86
N ALA A 177 -10.07 2.67 6.72
CA ALA A 177 -9.44 1.76 7.66
C ALA A 177 -8.47 0.78 6.95
N ARG A 178 -8.80 0.32 5.73
CA ARG A 178 -7.95 -0.60 4.97
C ARG A 178 -6.67 0.05 4.47
N GLU A 179 -6.71 1.33 4.11
CA GLU A 179 -5.52 2.07 3.65
C GLU A 179 -4.54 2.33 4.80
N VAL A 180 -5.07 2.61 5.99
CA VAL A 180 -4.25 2.81 7.20
C VAL A 180 -3.58 1.50 7.64
N GLU A 181 -4.25 0.36 7.48
CA GLU A 181 -3.62 -0.95 7.71
C GLU A 181 -2.61 -1.29 6.61
N SER A 182 -2.96 -1.04 5.34
CA SER A 182 -2.14 -1.35 4.16
C SER A 182 -0.78 -0.65 4.19
N THR A 183 -0.79 0.66 4.41
CA THR A 183 0.43 1.47 4.50
C THR A 183 1.34 1.00 5.63
N ASN A 184 0.79 0.61 6.77
CA ASN A 184 1.57 0.16 7.91
C ASN A 184 2.29 -1.17 7.68
N TRP A 185 1.66 -2.16 7.02
CA TRP A 185 2.32 -3.44 6.79
C TRP A 185 3.33 -3.37 5.62
N PHE A 186 3.01 -2.67 4.53
CA PHE A 186 3.94 -2.51 3.41
C PHE A 186 5.19 -1.74 3.82
N VAL A 187 5.06 -0.65 4.59
CA VAL A 187 6.21 0.11 5.10
C VAL A 187 7.04 -0.74 6.06
N LYS A 188 6.41 -1.54 6.93
CA LYS A 188 7.12 -2.50 7.80
C LYS A 188 7.87 -3.56 6.99
N LEU A 189 7.26 -4.10 5.93
CA LEU A 189 7.87 -5.10 5.06
C LEU A 189 9.07 -4.52 4.31
N ILE A 190 8.93 -3.32 3.72
CA ILE A 190 10.02 -2.64 3.01
C ILE A 190 11.19 -2.39 3.98
N LYS A 191 10.90 -1.89 5.19
CA LYS A 191 11.93 -1.67 6.20
C LYS A 191 12.66 -2.97 6.56
N PHE A 192 11.93 -4.07 6.75
CA PHE A 192 12.50 -5.39 7.01
C PHE A 192 13.41 -5.87 5.86
N ILE A 193 12.99 -5.69 4.60
CA ILE A 193 13.80 -6.04 3.43
C ILE A 193 15.08 -5.20 3.37
N CYS A 194 14.98 -3.89 3.62
CA CYS A 194 16.14 -3.00 3.66
C CYS A 194 17.15 -3.41 4.75
N GLU A 195 16.68 -3.74 5.96
CA GLU A 195 17.53 -4.23 7.05
C GLU A 195 18.24 -5.54 6.66
N LEU A 196 17.54 -6.45 5.98
CA LEU A 196 18.11 -7.71 5.53
C LEU A 196 19.17 -7.53 4.43
N LEU A 197 18.94 -6.61 3.49
CA LEU A 197 19.93 -6.26 2.45
C LEU A 197 21.20 -5.64 3.05
N ILE A 198 21.07 -4.82 4.09
CA ILE A 198 22.22 -4.26 4.81
C ILE A 198 23.05 -5.38 5.44
N LEU A 199 22.41 -6.34 6.13
CA LEU A 199 23.11 -7.46 6.75
C LEU A 199 23.87 -8.32 5.73
N LEU A 200 23.26 -8.60 4.57
CA LEU A 200 23.92 -9.32 3.48
C LEU A 200 25.15 -8.56 2.96
N SER A 201 25.01 -7.25 2.73
CA SER A 201 26.14 -6.43 2.25
C SER A 201 27.31 -6.37 3.23
N VAL A 202 27.03 -6.32 4.53
CA VAL A 202 28.07 -6.38 5.58
C VAL A 202 28.74 -7.74 5.60
N GLY A 203 27.97 -8.83 5.46
CA GLY A 203 28.49 -10.20 5.35
C GLY A 203 29.46 -10.36 4.18
N ASP A 204 29.11 -9.83 3.01
CA ASP A 204 29.96 -9.86 1.81
C ASP A 204 31.27 -9.08 2.01
N LEU A 205 31.20 -7.90 2.63
CA LEU A 205 32.39 -7.11 2.96
C LEU A 205 33.32 -7.84 3.92
N ILE A 206 32.78 -8.51 4.94
CA ILE A 206 33.54 -9.34 5.88
C ILE A 206 34.20 -10.50 5.12
N TYR A 207 33.45 -11.20 4.27
CA TYR A 207 33.96 -12.31 3.47
C TYR A 207 35.11 -11.89 2.56
N ILE A 208 34.96 -10.76 1.85
CA ILE A 208 36.02 -10.18 1.00
C ILE A 208 37.24 -9.82 1.85
N GLY A 209 37.04 -9.21 3.02
CA GLY A 209 38.12 -8.87 3.96
C GLY A 209 38.90 -10.08 4.46
N VAL A 210 38.20 -11.16 4.84
CA VAL A 210 38.81 -12.42 5.25
C VAL A 210 39.59 -13.05 4.10
N ARG A 211 38.99 -13.12 2.90
CA ARG A 211 39.65 -13.68 1.71
C ARG A 211 40.91 -12.89 1.35
N TYR A 212 40.84 -11.56 1.41
CA TYR A 212 41.99 -10.69 1.18
C TYR A 212 43.11 -10.95 2.20
N TYR A 213 42.76 -11.06 3.49
CA TYR A 213 43.71 -11.35 4.56
C TYR A 213 44.39 -12.72 4.38
N MET A 214 43.61 -13.76 4.06
CA MET A 214 44.14 -15.10 3.80
C MET A 214 45.10 -15.11 2.60
N ASN A 215 44.72 -14.47 1.49
CA ASN A 215 45.58 -14.36 0.31
C ASN A 215 46.88 -13.63 0.65
N LYS A 216 46.82 -12.49 1.35
CA LYS A 216 48.02 -11.74 1.76
C LYS A 216 48.96 -12.60 2.62
N ARG A 217 48.41 -13.41 3.53
CA ARG A 217 49.21 -14.32 4.36
C ARG A 217 49.86 -15.43 3.54
N ALA A 218 49.16 -15.97 2.54
CA ALA A 218 49.72 -16.98 1.63
C ALA A 218 50.86 -16.40 0.76
N TYR A 219 50.68 -15.21 0.19
CA TYR A 219 51.75 -14.50 -0.53
C TYR A 219 52.96 -14.19 0.35
N GLY A 220 52.74 -13.84 1.62
CA GLY A 220 53.82 -13.63 2.60
C GLY A 220 54.67 -14.88 2.85
N ARG A 221 54.04 -16.06 2.96
CA ARG A 221 54.75 -17.34 3.11
C ARG A 221 55.49 -17.76 1.84
N GLY A 222 54.88 -17.60 0.66
CA GLY A 222 55.57 -17.92 -0.60
C GLY A 222 56.85 -17.09 -0.81
N ARG A 223 56.87 -15.84 -0.33
CA ARG A 223 58.06 -14.97 -0.40
C ARG A 223 59.16 -15.37 0.59
N SER A 224 58.83 -15.91 1.77
CA SER A 224 59.86 -16.43 2.68
C SER A 224 60.51 -17.70 2.12
N ASP A 225 59.71 -18.60 1.54
CA ASP A 225 60.22 -19.89 1.04
C ASP A 225 61.11 -19.69 -0.20
N THR A 226 60.73 -18.78 -1.10
CA THR A 226 61.58 -18.42 -2.25
C THR A 226 62.87 -17.73 -1.83
N LYS A 227 62.83 -16.83 -0.82
CA LYS A 227 64.03 -16.18 -0.30
C LYS A 227 65.02 -17.19 0.28
N VAL A 228 64.55 -18.15 1.10
CA VAL A 228 65.39 -19.22 1.65
C VAL A 228 66.02 -20.06 0.53
N ARG A 229 65.26 -20.37 -0.52
CA ARG A 229 65.78 -21.12 -1.68
C ARG A 229 66.89 -20.38 -2.41
N TYR A 230 66.72 -19.08 -2.68
CA TYR A 230 67.77 -18.26 -3.32
C TYR A 230 69.03 -18.14 -2.43
N GLU A 231 68.87 -17.99 -1.12
CA GLU A 231 70.00 -17.94 -0.18
C GLU A 231 70.75 -19.28 -0.12
N MET A 232 70.04 -20.41 -0.22
CA MET A 232 70.66 -21.73 -0.33
C MET A 232 71.41 -21.89 -1.66
N ASP A 233 70.78 -21.57 -2.80
CA ASP A 233 71.41 -21.68 -4.12
C ASP A 233 72.67 -20.79 -4.22
N GLU A 234 72.65 -19.59 -3.64
CA GLU A 234 73.81 -18.70 -3.60
C GLU A 234 74.93 -19.24 -2.69
N ALA A 235 74.59 -19.85 -1.54
CA ALA A 235 75.56 -20.51 -0.68
C ALA A 235 76.21 -21.72 -1.37
N PHE A 236 75.44 -22.50 -2.12
CA PHE A 236 75.95 -23.61 -2.92
C PHE A 236 76.90 -23.14 -4.02
N LEU A 237 76.59 -22.05 -4.72
CA LEU A 237 77.44 -21.51 -5.80
C LEU A 237 78.76 -20.92 -5.30
N ARG A 238 78.81 -20.40 -4.06
CA ARG A 238 80.04 -19.83 -3.48
C ARG A 238 81.03 -20.89 -2.98
N ASP A 239 80.59 -22.11 -2.71
CA ASP A 239 81.44 -23.20 -2.16
C ASP A 239 82.01 -24.15 -3.24
N ASN A 240 81.98 -23.72 -4.51
CA ASN A 240 82.36 -24.45 -5.73
C ASN A 240 83.87 -24.82 -5.88
N HIS A 241 84.60 -24.99 -4.79
CA HIS A 241 85.94 -25.61 -4.81
C HIS A 241 85.98 -27.04 -4.27
N LYS A 242 84.84 -27.67 -3.96
CA LYS A 242 84.80 -29.08 -3.53
C LYS A 242 84.07 -29.95 -4.54
N LYS A 243 84.74 -31.06 -4.90
CA LYS A 243 84.29 -32.14 -5.79
C LYS A 243 82.90 -32.64 -5.39
N TYR A 244 82.00 -32.67 -6.36
CA TYR A 244 80.62 -33.12 -6.22
C TYR A 244 80.51 -34.62 -5.90
N VAL A 245 79.50 -34.96 -5.09
CA VAL A 245 78.89 -36.29 -5.04
C VAL A 245 77.60 -36.16 -5.85
N GLU A 246 77.45 -36.95 -6.91
CA GLU A 246 76.20 -37.04 -7.67
C GLU A 246 75.07 -37.48 -6.71
N LEU A 247 74.06 -36.64 -6.57
CA LEU A 247 72.82 -37.04 -5.92
C LEU A 247 71.99 -37.79 -6.96
N GLU A 248 71.63 -39.03 -6.62
CA GLU A 248 70.68 -39.84 -7.39
C GLU A 248 69.39 -39.05 -7.62
N GLU A 249 68.87 -39.15 -8.84
CA GLU A 249 67.57 -38.61 -9.23
C GLU A 249 66.50 -39.17 -8.29
N ILE A 250 66.02 -38.32 -7.37
CA ILE A 250 64.84 -38.64 -6.57
C ILE A 250 63.66 -38.43 -7.51
N ASP A 251 63.01 -39.54 -7.88
CA ASP A 251 61.82 -39.57 -8.73
C ASP A 251 60.82 -38.47 -8.36
N ASP A 252 60.38 -37.75 -9.39
CA ASP A 252 59.46 -36.63 -9.31
C ASP A 252 58.26 -36.96 -8.41
N TYR A 253 58.11 -36.17 -7.34
CA TYR A 253 56.99 -36.26 -6.42
C TYR A 253 55.69 -35.94 -7.16
N ASP A 254 54.90 -36.96 -7.49
CA ASP A 254 53.65 -36.85 -8.24
C ASP A 254 52.56 -36.10 -7.44
N PHE A 255 52.43 -34.80 -7.72
CA PHE A 255 51.43 -33.92 -7.10
C PHE A 255 49.98 -34.24 -7.51
N GLU A 256 49.73 -35.08 -8.53
CA GLU A 256 48.35 -35.39 -8.94
C GLU A 256 47.63 -36.32 -7.95
N GLN A 257 48.35 -37.20 -7.24
CA GLN A 257 47.71 -38.09 -6.26
C GLN A 257 47.09 -37.35 -5.07
N VAL A 258 47.70 -36.27 -4.59
CA VAL A 258 47.20 -35.54 -3.40
C VAL A 258 45.88 -34.83 -3.70
N ARG A 259 45.64 -34.40 -4.95
CA ARG A 259 44.41 -33.71 -5.35
C ARG A 259 43.18 -34.64 -5.36
N LYS A 260 43.39 -35.94 -5.55
CA LYS A 260 42.30 -36.92 -5.67
C LYS A 260 41.70 -37.34 -4.31
N TYR A 261 42.46 -37.19 -3.22
CA TYR A 261 42.02 -37.57 -1.87
C TYR A 261 41.57 -36.40 -0.99
N GLY A 262 41.81 -35.15 -1.39
CA GLY A 262 41.43 -33.95 -0.62
C GLY A 262 39.94 -33.53 -0.71
N ASN A 263 39.15 -34.12 -1.61
CA ASN A 263 37.75 -33.75 -1.86
C ASN A 263 36.72 -34.70 -1.21
N LYS A 264 37.11 -35.47 -0.18
CA LYS A 264 36.22 -36.42 0.51
C LYS A 264 36.03 -36.16 2.02
N LEU A 265 36.20 -34.91 2.45
CA LEU A 265 35.82 -34.44 3.79
C LEU A 265 34.85 -33.26 3.67
#